data_AF-A0A9W9FQZ3-F1
#
_entry.id   AF-A0A9W9FQZ3-F1
#
_cell.length_a   1.000
_cell.length_b   1.000
_cell.length_c   1.000
_cell.angle_alpha   90.00
_cell.angle_beta   90.00
_cell.angle_gamma   90.00
#
_symmetry.space_group_name_H-M   'P 1'
#
loop_
_entity.id
_entity.type
_entity.pdbx_description
1 polymer ?
#
loop_
_entity_poly.entity_id
_entity_poly.type
_entity_poly.pdbx_seq_one_letter_code
_entity_poly.pdbx_strand_id
1 'polypeptide(L)'
;MEEQSSTSTGSGSPPKPSKQIRLDGRTLEGGGQLVRIALALSSLTGRSVIIDHIRGNREGKKGLRGSHAAAVQLLADISGSIVSGGDVGSQSLCFFSPHDDVSPLISASRASLISPSNLRVQSEYDIRLPTAGSIFLVFQALYPYLLHVGSQAATPCIKATITGGTNVSYAPSYDYASQVMAPNFARLGLPRLSVQLHSRGWSSGSTNLGAVSFFVHPLGSYEGQDGEIEDKTLAEGQNDDTLRPRGCFPRISIMDYERGKMTRIDITVLAPDNPCLGASTVRQYAEHAIQHTLRHELKSLDPSIFETHSPRHHDPLSDTLEGDLPVLIHIHTSERTYHRSHLYFLIVAHTSTGFRIGHNALFGSYGGDQPKRAKHHKKRKGPKDKSRNSQDDVAVVQNLVDQCVQGFIQEVTNQNPDMRTDQAPDSEIGKRACLDMYMRDQIVVFEALGQLCGENMKKKPGEHDSKMEDERYWTLHTKTAQWVCSQMLDDQT
;
A
#
# COMPACT_ATOMS: atom_id res chain seq x y z
N MET A 1 33.70 64.27 37.60
CA MET A 1 33.45 62.87 38.02
C MET A 1 32.08 62.53 37.47
N GLU A 2 32.06 62.01 36.25
CA GLU A 2 30.85 61.53 35.58
C GLU A 2 30.78 60.02 35.79
N GLU A 3 29.64 59.55 36.28
CA GLU A 3 29.33 58.14 36.53
C GLU A 3 28.62 57.58 35.29
N GLN A 4 29.22 56.60 34.63
CA GLN A 4 28.64 55.91 33.47
C GLN A 4 27.77 54.73 33.94
N SER A 5 26.47 54.81 33.67
CA SER A 5 25.54 53.67 33.78
C SER A 5 25.69 52.78 32.54
N SER A 6 26.10 51.54 32.71
CA SER A 6 26.16 50.52 31.66
C SER A 6 24.94 49.60 31.75
N THR A 7 24.02 49.75 30.80
CA THR A 7 22.91 48.81 30.58
C THR A 7 23.43 47.55 29.89
N SER A 8 23.40 46.42 30.60
CA SER A 8 23.72 45.10 30.06
C SER A 8 22.59 44.61 29.15
N THR A 9 22.80 44.66 27.84
CA THR A 9 21.98 43.95 26.86
C THR A 9 22.26 42.45 26.97
N GLY A 10 21.30 41.68 27.50
CA GLY A 10 21.37 40.23 27.52
C GLY A 10 21.41 39.69 26.09
N SER A 11 22.54 39.09 25.69
CA SER A 11 22.64 38.34 24.45
C SER A 11 21.93 37.00 24.63
N GLY A 12 20.65 36.93 24.24
CA GLY A 12 20.00 35.65 24.00
C GLY A 12 20.75 34.94 22.87
N SER A 13 21.36 33.79 23.14
CA SER A 13 21.86 32.92 22.07
C SER A 13 20.70 32.57 21.13
N PRO A 14 20.92 32.52 19.80
CA PRO A 14 19.87 32.09 18.88
C PRO A 14 19.39 30.69 19.29
N PRO A 15 18.08 30.39 19.15
CA PRO A 15 17.58 29.05 19.42
C PRO A 15 18.41 28.05 18.62
N LYS A 16 18.92 27.00 19.30
CA LYS A 16 19.62 25.91 18.63
C LYS A 16 18.66 25.33 17.59
N PRO A 17 19.06 25.17 16.31
CA PRO A 17 18.19 24.53 15.33
C PRO A 17 17.82 23.13 15.82
N SER A 18 16.53 22.79 15.73
CA SER A 18 16.05 21.42 15.94
C SER A 18 16.90 20.45 15.09
N LYS A 19 17.18 19.25 15.61
CA LYS A 19 18.03 18.26 14.93
C LYS A 19 17.32 17.79 13.65
N GLN A 20 17.63 18.43 12.53
CA GLN A 20 17.06 18.13 11.22
C GLN A 20 17.36 16.68 10.80
N ILE A 21 16.34 15.95 10.37
CA ILE A 21 16.51 14.57 9.90
C ILE A 21 17.07 14.61 8.48
N ARG A 22 18.14 13.88 8.22
CA ARG A 22 18.72 13.75 6.87
C ARG A 22 18.68 12.29 6.42
N LEU A 23 18.08 12.03 5.26
CA LEU A 23 17.94 10.70 4.68
C LEU A 23 18.69 10.62 3.34
N ASP A 24 19.39 9.51 3.11
CA ASP A 24 19.97 9.19 1.81
C ASP A 24 18.96 8.40 0.97
N GLY A 25 18.51 8.98 -0.14
CA GLY A 25 17.58 8.40 -1.10
C GLY A 25 18.14 7.23 -1.92
N ARG A 26 19.39 6.81 -1.65
CA ARG A 26 20.01 5.55 -2.11
C ARG A 26 19.86 4.42 -1.10
N THR A 27 19.39 4.68 0.12
CA THR A 27 19.26 3.62 1.13
C THR A 27 18.33 2.52 0.65
N LEU A 28 18.74 1.26 0.87
CA LEU A 28 18.02 0.04 0.50
C LEU A 28 17.63 0.04 -0.98
N GLU A 29 16.33 0.11 -1.30
CA GLU A 29 15.85 0.10 -2.69
C GLU A 29 16.36 1.27 -3.53
N GLY A 30 16.69 2.39 -2.88
CA GLY A 30 16.83 3.68 -3.54
C GLY A 30 15.61 4.00 -4.40
N GLY A 31 14.42 3.67 -3.90
CA GLY A 31 13.13 3.82 -4.56
C GLY A 31 12.41 5.13 -4.22
N GLY A 32 11.20 5.29 -4.77
CA GLY A 32 10.34 6.44 -4.42
C GLY A 32 9.59 6.29 -3.10
N GLN A 33 9.59 5.10 -2.51
CA GLN A 33 8.85 4.79 -1.28
C GLN A 33 9.41 5.55 -0.06
N LEU A 34 10.73 5.64 0.06
CA LEU A 34 11.40 6.39 1.13
C LEU A 34 10.86 7.82 1.21
N VAL A 35 10.79 8.50 0.07
CA VAL A 35 10.27 9.89 -0.02
C VAL A 35 8.83 9.97 0.49
N ARG A 36 7.97 9.06 0.04
CA ARG A 36 6.54 9.08 0.42
C ARG A 36 6.32 8.88 1.91
N ILE A 37 7.01 7.91 2.51
CA ILE A 37 6.89 7.62 3.94
C ILE A 37 7.48 8.75 4.76
N ALA A 38 8.68 9.23 4.41
CA ALA A 38 9.35 10.32 5.13
C ALA A 38 8.49 11.60 5.16
N LEU A 39 7.86 11.96 4.05
CA LEU A 39 7.00 13.15 3.98
C LEU A 39 5.70 12.98 4.76
N ALA A 40 5.08 11.79 4.70
CA ALA A 40 3.91 11.49 5.51
C ALA A 40 4.22 11.61 7.01
N LEU A 41 5.33 11.01 7.46
CA LEU A 41 5.78 11.06 8.85
C LEU A 41 6.21 12.45 9.27
N SER A 42 6.91 13.20 8.41
CA SER A 42 7.31 14.60 8.66
C SER A 42 6.07 15.48 8.85
N SER A 43 5.05 15.30 8.00
CA SER A 43 3.77 16.03 8.11
C SER A 43 2.99 15.66 9.39
N LEU A 44 3.03 14.39 9.80
CA LEU A 44 2.36 13.89 11.02
C LEU A 44 3.06 14.30 12.32
N THR A 45 4.39 14.40 12.32
CA THR A 45 5.19 14.61 13.54
C THR A 45 5.77 16.01 13.66
N GLY A 46 5.66 16.81 12.59
CA GLY A 46 6.26 18.14 12.54
C GLY A 46 7.79 18.14 12.44
N ARG A 47 8.46 16.99 12.35
CA ARG A 47 9.91 16.91 12.23
C ARG A 47 10.34 17.20 10.80
N SER A 48 11.09 18.28 10.59
CA SER A 48 11.61 18.63 9.27
C SER A 48 12.59 17.57 8.73
N VAL A 49 12.55 17.34 7.43
CA VAL A 49 13.37 16.30 6.76
C VAL A 49 14.04 16.83 5.50
N ILE A 50 15.30 16.42 5.32
CA ILE A 50 16.10 16.62 4.12
C ILE A 50 16.37 15.24 3.51
N ILE A 51 16.09 15.07 2.23
CA ILE A 51 16.34 13.84 1.50
C ILE A 51 17.28 14.15 0.35
N ASP A 52 18.45 13.53 0.34
CA ASP A 52 19.45 13.67 -0.72
C ASP A 52 19.43 12.43 -1.65
N HIS A 53 20.01 12.54 -2.86
CA HIS A 53 20.16 11.42 -3.81
C HIS A 53 18.86 10.64 -4.12
N ILE A 54 17.73 11.34 -4.24
CA ILE A 54 16.42 10.75 -4.50
C ILE A 54 16.47 9.84 -5.72
N ARG A 55 16.14 8.56 -5.51
CA ARG A 55 16.17 7.51 -6.53
C ARG A 55 17.54 7.33 -7.18
N GLY A 56 18.60 7.53 -6.40
CA GLY A 56 20.00 7.55 -6.84
C GLY A 56 20.51 6.21 -7.38
N ASN A 57 19.94 5.08 -6.90
CA ASN A 57 20.30 3.72 -7.33
C ASN A 57 19.59 3.27 -8.62
N ARG A 58 18.62 4.03 -9.12
CA ARG A 58 17.91 3.64 -10.35
C ARG A 58 18.83 3.87 -11.55
N GLU A 59 18.97 2.85 -12.39
CA GLU A 59 19.70 2.93 -13.67
C GLU A 59 19.02 3.91 -14.65
N GLY A 60 17.68 4.00 -14.59
CA GLY A 60 16.89 4.94 -15.38
C GLY A 60 16.84 6.36 -14.80
N LYS A 61 15.79 7.14 -15.13
CA LYS A 61 15.71 8.52 -14.62
C LYS A 61 15.63 8.56 -13.09
N LYS A 62 16.58 9.25 -12.49
CA LYS A 62 16.72 9.57 -11.06
C LYS A 62 15.82 10.76 -10.67
N GLY A 63 15.79 11.08 -9.38
CA GLY A 63 14.99 12.17 -8.83
C GLY A 63 13.50 11.88 -8.73
N LEU A 64 12.75 12.87 -8.24
CA LEU A 64 11.30 12.84 -8.07
C LEU A 64 10.58 12.54 -9.39
N ARG A 65 9.43 11.86 -9.29
CA ARG A 65 8.53 11.56 -10.42
C ARG A 65 7.20 12.26 -10.15
N GLY A 66 6.33 12.31 -11.15
CA GLY A 66 5.04 13.01 -11.04
C GLY A 66 4.22 12.63 -9.81
N SER A 67 4.14 11.34 -9.47
CA SER A 67 3.45 10.89 -8.24
C SER A 67 4.14 11.35 -6.95
N HIS A 68 5.47 11.45 -6.92
CA HIS A 68 6.18 11.98 -5.75
C HIS A 68 5.93 13.48 -5.61
N ALA A 69 6.10 14.25 -6.69
CA ALA A 69 5.91 15.70 -6.67
C ALA A 69 4.47 16.08 -6.28
N ALA A 70 3.47 15.34 -6.77
CA ALA A 70 2.08 15.56 -6.38
C ALA A 70 1.82 15.29 -4.88
N ALA A 71 2.40 14.23 -4.33
CA ALA A 71 2.32 13.94 -2.90
C ALA A 71 3.02 15.02 -2.06
N VAL A 72 4.22 15.45 -2.49
CA VAL A 72 4.99 16.54 -1.84
C VAL A 72 4.15 17.81 -1.78
N GLN A 73 3.61 18.24 -2.92
CA GLN A 73 2.88 19.50 -3.03
C GLN A 73 1.64 19.48 -2.13
N LEU A 74 0.83 18.42 -2.20
CA LEU A 74 -0.39 18.37 -1.42
C LEU A 74 -0.11 18.25 0.08
N LEU A 75 0.87 17.44 0.49
CA LEU A 75 1.25 17.38 1.91
C LEU A 75 1.69 18.76 2.40
N ALA A 76 2.53 19.47 1.64
CA ALA A 76 2.96 20.83 1.97
C ALA A 76 1.81 21.82 2.08
N ASP A 77 0.85 21.75 1.15
CA ASP A 77 -0.31 22.65 1.12
C ASP A 77 -1.22 22.44 2.34
N ILE A 78 -1.49 21.18 2.72
CA ILE A 78 -2.37 20.85 3.85
C ILE A 78 -1.65 21.11 5.19
N SER A 79 -0.37 20.75 5.30
CA SER A 79 0.41 20.91 6.54
C SER A 79 0.96 22.31 6.75
N GLY A 80 0.94 23.16 5.73
CA GLY A 80 1.61 24.47 5.76
C GLY A 80 3.14 24.37 5.71
N SER A 81 3.69 23.23 5.29
CA SER A 81 5.14 23.02 5.21
C SER A 81 5.77 23.79 4.06
N ILE A 82 6.99 24.27 4.28
CA ILE A 82 7.80 24.93 3.26
C ILE A 82 8.67 23.88 2.57
N VAL A 83 8.63 23.87 1.24
CA VAL A 83 9.35 22.88 0.43
C VAL A 83 10.38 23.55 -0.48
N SER A 84 11.58 22.96 -0.53
CA SER A 84 12.61 23.25 -1.53
C SER A 84 12.96 21.96 -2.28
N GLY A 85 12.98 21.99 -3.61
CA GLY A 85 13.29 20.81 -4.44
C GLY A 85 12.12 19.83 -4.61
N GLY A 86 10.87 20.31 -4.52
CA GLY A 86 9.64 19.51 -4.67
C GLY A 86 9.28 19.10 -6.11
N ASP A 87 10.04 19.55 -7.10
CA ASP A 87 9.70 19.38 -8.51
C ASP A 87 10.15 18.03 -9.11
N VAL A 88 9.46 17.61 -10.17
CA VAL A 88 9.83 16.42 -10.95
C VAL A 88 11.28 16.51 -11.43
N GLY A 89 12.06 15.46 -11.19
CA GLY A 89 13.47 15.39 -11.54
C GLY A 89 14.41 15.88 -10.43
N SER A 90 13.91 16.55 -9.39
CA SER A 90 14.74 16.95 -8.26
C SER A 90 15.37 15.75 -7.57
N GLN A 91 16.67 15.85 -7.27
CA GLN A 91 17.43 14.79 -6.60
C GLN A 91 17.63 15.05 -5.11
N SER A 92 17.29 16.24 -4.64
CA SER A 92 17.27 16.58 -3.22
C SER A 92 15.98 17.33 -2.88
N LEU A 93 15.46 17.11 -1.67
CA LEU A 93 14.22 17.70 -1.19
C LEU A 93 14.42 18.13 0.26
N CYS A 94 14.05 19.36 0.58
CA CYS A 94 13.89 19.82 1.95
C CYS A 94 12.40 20.07 2.20
N PHE A 95 11.87 19.50 3.28
CA PHE A 95 10.49 19.66 3.71
C PHE A 95 10.50 20.15 5.16
N PHE A 96 10.17 21.42 5.35
CA PHE A 96 10.23 22.10 6.64
C PHE A 96 8.84 22.32 7.21
N SER A 97 8.58 21.74 8.38
CA SER A 97 7.30 21.91 9.06
C SER A 97 7.24 23.27 9.77
N PRO A 98 6.11 23.99 9.74
CA PRO A 98 5.93 25.17 10.57
C PRO A 98 5.84 24.84 12.08
N HIS A 99 5.69 23.55 12.41
CA HIS A 99 5.57 23.05 13.79
C HIS A 99 6.89 22.54 14.37
N ASP A 100 8.01 22.70 13.65
CA ASP A 100 9.35 22.28 14.08
C ASP A 100 9.79 22.99 15.39
N ASP A 101 9.20 24.17 15.69
CA ASP A 101 9.47 24.99 16.87
C ASP A 101 8.46 24.83 18.02
N VAL A 102 7.37 24.05 17.86
CA VAL A 102 6.32 23.93 18.89
C VAL A 102 6.69 22.85 19.93
N SER A 103 7.84 23.03 20.59
CA SER A 103 8.06 22.87 22.04
C SER A 103 9.57 22.94 22.34
N PRO A 104 10.15 24.13 22.56
CA PRO A 104 11.51 24.25 23.12
C PRO A 104 11.56 23.82 24.59
N LEU A 105 10.39 23.62 25.22
CA LEU A 105 10.22 23.30 26.64
C LEU A 105 10.13 21.80 26.92
N ILE A 106 10.03 20.96 25.89
CA ILE A 106 10.26 19.53 26.02
C ILE A 106 11.17 19.15 24.87
N SER A 107 12.46 19.02 25.17
CA SER A 107 13.39 18.15 24.45
C SER A 107 12.84 16.71 24.53
N ALA A 108 11.72 16.45 23.86
CA ALA A 108 11.12 15.14 23.80
C ALA A 108 12.08 14.28 22.99
N SER A 109 12.65 13.29 23.65
CA SER A 109 13.60 12.33 23.07
C SER A 109 13.02 11.65 21.83
N ARG A 110 11.69 11.45 21.83
CA ARG A 110 10.89 10.68 20.87
C ARG A 110 9.88 11.54 20.13
N ALA A 111 9.55 11.20 18.88
CA ALA A 111 8.56 11.93 18.09
C ALA A 111 7.14 11.81 18.69
N SER A 112 6.29 12.81 18.47
CA SER A 112 4.86 12.77 18.80
C SER A 112 4.04 13.29 17.62
N LEU A 113 2.74 12.97 17.58
CA LEU A 113 1.84 13.48 16.56
C LEU A 113 1.51 14.95 16.84
N ILE A 114 1.56 15.81 15.82
CA ILE A 114 1.19 17.21 15.96
C ILE A 114 -0.31 17.35 16.17
N SER A 115 -0.74 18.33 16.98
CA SER A 115 -2.14 18.77 17.04
C SER A 115 -2.18 20.22 16.58
N PRO A 116 -2.30 20.47 15.26
CA PRO A 116 -2.21 21.83 14.74
C PRO A 116 -3.40 22.67 15.24
N SER A 117 -3.15 23.93 15.59
CA SER A 117 -4.22 24.86 15.98
C SER A 117 -4.92 25.53 14.79
N ASN A 118 -4.27 25.59 13.63
CA ASN A 118 -4.79 26.21 12.40
C ASN A 118 -4.72 25.22 11.23
N LEU A 119 -5.64 24.26 11.18
CA LEU A 119 -5.73 23.31 10.07
C LEU A 119 -6.43 23.89 8.85
N ARG A 120 -5.87 23.62 7.66
CA ARG A 120 -6.50 23.91 6.35
C ARG A 120 -7.04 22.63 5.72
N VAL A 121 -7.80 21.85 6.49
CA VAL A 121 -8.41 20.62 5.98
C VAL A 121 -9.66 20.97 5.18
N GLN A 122 -9.72 20.48 3.94
CA GLN A 122 -10.87 20.58 3.07
C GLN A 122 -11.64 19.27 3.08
N SER A 123 -12.95 19.34 2.85
CA SER A 123 -13.78 18.14 2.69
C SER A 123 -13.48 17.40 1.39
N GLU A 124 -13.00 18.10 0.35
CA GLU A 124 -12.66 17.53 -0.94
C GLU A 124 -11.30 18.02 -1.45
N TYR A 125 -10.52 17.12 -2.04
CA TYR A 125 -9.28 17.41 -2.75
C TYR A 125 -9.33 16.80 -4.16
N ASP A 126 -8.92 17.55 -5.18
CA ASP A 126 -8.73 17.05 -6.56
C ASP A 126 -7.25 17.17 -6.96
N ILE A 127 -6.62 16.02 -7.21
CA ILE A 127 -5.20 15.90 -7.53
C ILE A 127 -5.08 15.32 -8.94
N ARG A 128 -4.50 16.08 -9.86
CA ARG A 128 -4.39 15.64 -11.26
C ARG A 128 -2.94 15.49 -11.68
N LEU A 129 -2.52 14.24 -11.89
CA LEU A 129 -1.19 13.94 -12.41
C LEU A 129 -1.13 14.24 -13.92
N PRO A 130 -0.02 14.80 -14.43
CA PRO A 130 0.14 15.08 -15.86
C PRO A 130 0.39 13.81 -16.70
N THR A 131 0.65 12.67 -16.05
CA THR A 131 0.95 11.38 -16.68
C THR A 131 0.27 10.25 -15.92
N ALA A 132 0.27 9.03 -16.47
CA ALA A 132 -0.24 7.83 -15.81
C ALA A 132 0.67 7.34 -14.65
N GLY A 133 1.12 8.24 -13.79
CA GLY A 133 1.76 7.91 -12.51
C GLY A 133 0.74 7.27 -11.58
N SER A 134 1.16 6.33 -10.73
CA SER A 134 0.23 5.58 -9.89
C SER A 134 -0.51 6.49 -8.90
N ILE A 135 -1.84 6.47 -8.99
CA ILE A 135 -2.75 7.11 -8.04
C ILE A 135 -2.56 6.54 -6.64
N PHE A 136 -2.43 5.21 -6.51
CA PHE A 136 -2.32 4.54 -5.21
C PHE A 136 -1.02 4.87 -4.50
N LEU A 137 0.08 5.12 -5.22
CA LEU A 137 1.31 5.59 -4.60
C LEU A 137 1.16 7.02 -4.04
N VAL A 138 0.44 7.91 -4.74
CA VAL A 138 0.11 9.24 -4.17
C VAL A 138 -0.72 9.05 -2.92
N PHE A 139 -1.80 8.26 -3.01
CA PHE A 139 -2.70 8.02 -1.89
C PHE A 139 -2.00 7.42 -0.66
N GLN A 140 -1.08 6.47 -0.83
CA GLN A 140 -0.30 5.90 0.27
C GLN A 140 0.47 6.96 1.09
N ALA A 141 0.97 8.02 0.45
CA ALA A 141 1.65 9.11 1.15
C ALA A 141 0.65 10.01 1.91
N LEU A 142 -0.52 10.25 1.32
CA LEU A 142 -1.53 11.15 1.87
C LEU A 142 -2.34 10.51 3.00
N TYR A 143 -2.67 9.23 2.86
CA TYR A 143 -3.67 8.55 3.67
C TYR A 143 -3.41 8.62 5.18
N PRO A 144 -2.20 8.32 5.70
CA PRO A 144 -1.92 8.46 7.13
C PRO A 144 -2.15 9.89 7.64
N TYR A 145 -1.72 10.89 6.86
CA TYR A 145 -1.89 12.28 7.23
C TYR A 145 -3.36 12.69 7.25
N LEU A 146 -4.12 12.36 6.20
CA LEU A 146 -5.56 12.64 6.08
C LEU A 146 -6.39 12.01 7.21
N LEU A 147 -6.07 10.78 7.61
CA LEU A 147 -6.70 10.09 8.74
C LEU A 147 -6.56 10.90 10.04
N HIS A 148 -5.37 11.42 10.30
CA HIS A 148 -5.06 12.17 11.52
C HIS A 148 -5.65 13.59 11.49
N VAL A 149 -5.38 14.35 10.44
CA VAL A 149 -5.84 15.75 10.37
C VAL A 149 -7.34 15.88 10.20
N GLY A 150 -8.00 14.91 9.56
CA GLY A 150 -9.46 14.88 9.50
C GLY A 150 -10.10 14.72 10.89
N SER A 151 -9.44 13.99 11.79
CA SER A 151 -9.87 13.78 13.18
C SER A 151 -9.73 15.08 13.96
N GLN A 152 -8.58 15.75 13.81
CA GLN A 152 -8.33 17.07 14.42
C GLN A 152 -9.32 18.14 13.92
N ALA A 153 -9.67 18.09 12.64
CA ALA A 153 -10.64 19.00 12.02
C ALA A 153 -12.11 18.59 12.26
N ALA A 154 -12.38 17.52 13.01
CA ALA A 154 -13.72 16.96 13.26
C ALA A 154 -14.57 16.78 11.97
N THR A 155 -13.91 16.41 10.88
CA THR A 155 -14.59 16.17 9.59
C THR A 155 -15.11 14.73 9.54
N PRO A 156 -16.36 14.49 9.10
CA PRO A 156 -16.91 13.13 9.07
C PRO A 156 -16.29 12.25 7.97
N CYS A 157 -15.85 12.86 6.86
CA CYS A 157 -15.21 12.20 5.74
C CYS A 157 -14.45 13.20 4.85
N ILE A 158 -13.26 12.82 4.40
CA ILE A 158 -12.48 13.56 3.39
C ILE A 158 -12.52 12.79 2.07
N LYS A 159 -12.92 13.45 0.99
CA LYS A 159 -12.91 12.89 -0.35
C LYS A 159 -11.67 13.36 -1.12
N ALA A 160 -10.75 12.45 -1.42
CA ALA A 160 -9.61 12.73 -2.29
C ALA A 160 -9.85 12.09 -3.67
N THR A 161 -10.00 12.89 -4.71
CA THR A 161 -10.08 12.41 -6.10
C THR A 161 -8.72 12.58 -6.75
N ILE A 162 -8.17 11.49 -7.30
CA ILE A 162 -6.86 11.52 -7.95
C ILE A 162 -7.01 11.05 -9.40
N THR A 163 -6.59 11.88 -10.35
CA THR A 163 -6.46 11.55 -11.77
C THR A 163 -5.02 11.12 -12.08
N GLY A 164 -4.84 9.98 -12.76
CA GLY A 164 -3.53 9.36 -12.98
C GLY A 164 -3.64 7.93 -13.51
N GLY A 165 -2.67 7.07 -13.20
CA GLY A 165 -2.72 5.65 -13.55
C GLY A 165 -3.36 4.80 -12.45
N THR A 166 -4.35 3.99 -12.80
CA THR A 166 -5.03 3.02 -11.91
C THR A 166 -4.47 1.61 -12.03
N ASN A 167 -3.81 1.30 -13.14
CA ASN A 167 -3.16 0.03 -13.45
C ASN A 167 -1.75 0.33 -13.97
N VAL A 168 -0.79 0.41 -13.04
CA VAL A 168 0.60 0.83 -13.29
C VAL A 168 1.54 -0.19 -12.68
N SER A 169 2.64 -0.49 -13.38
CA SER A 169 3.65 -1.45 -12.89
C SER A 169 4.27 -1.00 -11.57
N TYR A 170 4.63 -1.97 -10.71
CA TYR A 170 5.25 -1.74 -9.40
C TYR A 170 4.44 -0.85 -8.46
N ALA A 171 3.12 -0.90 -8.55
CA ALA A 171 2.21 -0.19 -7.67
C ALA A 171 0.89 -0.99 -7.51
N PRO A 172 0.15 -0.77 -6.41
CA PRO A 172 -1.20 -1.31 -6.28
C PRO A 172 -2.10 -0.87 -7.43
N SER A 173 -2.99 -1.76 -7.86
CA SER A 173 -4.07 -1.46 -8.79
C SER A 173 -5.35 -1.07 -8.04
N TYR A 174 -6.36 -0.58 -8.78
CA TYR A 174 -7.70 -0.36 -8.21
C TYR A 174 -8.32 -1.64 -7.65
N ASP A 175 -8.28 -2.73 -8.41
CA ASP A 175 -8.91 -3.98 -8.02
C ASP A 175 -8.23 -4.56 -6.76
N TYR A 176 -6.90 -4.45 -6.64
CA TYR A 176 -6.19 -4.82 -5.42
C TYR A 176 -6.56 -3.90 -4.25
N ALA A 177 -6.63 -2.58 -4.48
CA ALA A 177 -6.95 -1.64 -3.41
C ALA A 177 -8.36 -1.85 -2.83
N SER A 178 -9.34 -2.08 -3.70
CA SER A 178 -10.73 -2.32 -3.33
C SER A 178 -10.96 -3.71 -2.72
N GLN A 179 -10.33 -4.75 -3.29
CA GLN A 179 -10.56 -6.13 -2.87
C GLN A 179 -9.66 -6.58 -1.72
N VAL A 180 -8.51 -5.95 -1.48
CA VAL A 180 -7.51 -6.42 -0.48
C VAL A 180 -7.16 -5.32 0.51
N MET A 181 -6.69 -4.17 0.02
CA MET A 181 -6.14 -3.12 0.87
C MET A 181 -7.15 -2.51 1.83
N ALA A 182 -8.27 -2.00 1.32
CA ALA A 182 -9.30 -1.38 2.17
C ALA A 182 -9.93 -2.36 3.18
N PRO A 183 -10.30 -3.60 2.79
CA PRO A 183 -10.77 -4.61 3.76
C PRO A 183 -9.74 -4.92 4.85
N ASN A 184 -8.47 -5.09 4.48
CA ASN A 184 -7.42 -5.41 5.45
C ASN A 184 -7.13 -4.24 6.41
N PHE A 185 -7.17 -2.98 5.93
CA PHE A 185 -7.10 -1.82 6.81
C PHE A 185 -8.22 -1.81 7.85
N ALA A 186 -9.46 -2.08 7.44
CA ALA A 186 -10.59 -2.17 8.36
C ALA A 186 -10.42 -3.32 9.37
N ARG A 187 -9.92 -4.50 8.94
CA ARG A 187 -9.63 -5.62 9.84
C ARG A 187 -8.57 -5.31 10.89
N LEU A 188 -7.64 -4.41 10.57
CA LEU A 188 -6.60 -3.93 11.49
C LEU A 188 -7.05 -2.74 12.35
N GLY A 189 -8.34 -2.38 12.28
CA GLY A 189 -8.94 -1.35 13.12
C GLY A 189 -8.66 0.08 12.66
N LEU A 190 -8.21 0.28 11.41
CA LEU A 190 -8.25 1.59 10.78
C LEU A 190 -9.69 1.94 10.39
N PRO A 191 -10.05 3.23 10.37
CA PRO A 191 -11.38 3.67 9.95
C PRO A 191 -11.73 3.22 8.54
N ARG A 192 -13.02 3.31 8.22
CA ARG A 192 -13.54 2.95 6.90
C ARG A 192 -12.82 3.74 5.79
N LEU A 193 -12.39 3.01 4.78
CA LEU A 193 -11.88 3.55 3.52
C LEU A 193 -12.74 3.02 2.38
N SER A 194 -13.40 3.91 1.64
CA SER A 194 -14.09 3.52 0.40
C SER A 194 -13.29 3.99 -0.81
N VAL A 195 -13.13 3.11 -1.82
CA VAL A 195 -12.37 3.39 -3.04
C VAL A 195 -13.32 3.26 -4.23
N GLN A 196 -13.56 4.35 -4.95
CA GLN A 196 -14.48 4.40 -6.08
C GLN A 196 -13.72 4.65 -7.39
N LEU A 197 -13.77 3.71 -8.32
CA LEU A 197 -13.23 3.88 -9.67
C LEU A 197 -14.17 4.73 -10.53
N HIS A 198 -13.63 5.77 -11.16
CA HIS A 198 -14.35 6.53 -12.20
C HIS A 198 -13.95 6.10 -13.60
N SER A 199 -12.66 5.84 -13.81
CA SER A 199 -12.13 5.39 -15.09
C SER A 199 -10.77 4.72 -14.92
N ARG A 200 -10.46 3.74 -15.79
CA ARG A 200 -9.17 3.04 -15.78
C ARG A 200 -8.09 3.83 -16.51
N GLY A 201 -6.91 3.93 -15.91
CA GLY A 201 -5.71 4.56 -16.48
C GLY A 201 -4.54 3.60 -16.52
N TRP A 202 -3.93 3.45 -17.69
CA TRP A 202 -2.89 2.45 -17.95
C TRP A 202 -1.55 3.12 -18.28
N SER A 203 -0.46 2.60 -17.72
CA SER A 203 0.89 3.09 -18.05
C SER A 203 1.53 2.36 -19.25
N SER A 204 0.95 1.26 -19.71
CA SER A 204 1.43 0.45 -20.84
C SER A 204 0.50 0.55 -22.05
N GLY A 205 1.06 0.30 -23.25
CA GLY A 205 0.29 0.41 -24.50
C GLY A 205 -0.10 1.85 -24.83
N SER A 206 -1.37 2.07 -25.18
CA SER A 206 -1.93 3.42 -25.27
C SER A 206 -2.11 3.99 -23.87
N THR A 207 -1.17 4.82 -23.43
CA THR A 207 -1.22 5.48 -22.12
C THR A 207 -2.45 6.38 -22.04
N ASN A 208 -3.24 6.20 -20.98
CA ASN A 208 -4.40 7.02 -20.69
C ASN A 208 -4.52 7.27 -19.18
N LEU A 209 -5.15 8.38 -18.83
CA LEU A 209 -5.44 8.71 -17.44
C LEU A 209 -6.78 8.11 -17.04
N GLY A 210 -6.81 7.55 -15.85
CA GLY A 210 -7.99 7.16 -15.11
C GLY A 210 -8.18 8.06 -13.90
N ALA A 211 -9.23 7.82 -13.13
CA ALA A 211 -9.50 8.55 -11.90
C ALA A 211 -10.14 7.64 -10.85
N VAL A 212 -9.79 7.88 -9.59
CA VAL A 212 -10.33 7.21 -8.41
C VAL A 212 -10.65 8.26 -7.35
N SER A 213 -11.81 8.14 -6.69
CA SER A 213 -12.10 8.87 -5.45
C SER A 213 -11.90 7.95 -4.25
N PHE A 214 -11.19 8.46 -3.26
CA PHE A 214 -11.03 7.86 -1.95
C PHE A 214 -11.89 8.62 -0.94
N PHE A 215 -12.74 7.91 -0.21
CA PHE A 215 -13.52 8.46 0.90
C PHE A 215 -12.87 7.99 2.19
N VAL A 216 -12.16 8.92 2.84
CA VAL A 216 -11.33 8.69 4.03
C VAL A 216 -12.13 9.13 5.25
N HIS A 217 -12.60 8.17 6.04
CA HIS A 217 -13.15 8.47 7.36
C HIS A 217 -12.00 8.69 8.35
N PRO A 218 -11.97 9.81 9.11
CA PRO A 218 -10.82 10.07 9.97
C PRO A 218 -10.75 9.19 11.22
N LEU A 219 -9.60 9.21 11.91
CA LEU A 219 -9.41 8.50 13.19
C LEU A 219 -10.48 8.91 14.21
N GLY A 220 -10.97 7.94 14.99
CA GLY A 220 -12.07 8.14 15.94
C GLY A 220 -13.47 8.03 15.32
N SER A 221 -13.61 8.02 14.00
CA SER A 221 -14.89 7.73 13.33
C SER A 221 -15.19 6.24 13.44
N TYR A 222 -16.20 5.84 14.20
CA TYR A 222 -16.71 4.47 14.28
C TYR A 222 -18.14 4.39 13.75
N GLU A 223 -18.43 3.36 12.95
CA GLU A 223 -19.81 3.02 12.59
C GLU A 223 -20.49 2.37 13.80
N GLY A 224 -21.64 2.92 14.23
CA GLY A 224 -22.56 2.23 15.11
C GLY A 224 -23.16 0.99 14.41
N GLN A 225 -23.75 0.07 15.18
CA GLN A 225 -24.35 -1.16 14.65
C GLN A 225 -25.44 -0.93 13.57
N ASP A 226 -25.95 0.30 13.45
CA ASP A 226 -27.02 0.71 12.53
C ASP A 226 -26.51 1.43 11.27
N GLY A 227 -25.18 1.52 11.06
CA GLY A 227 -24.60 2.17 9.87
C GLY A 227 -24.55 3.71 9.92
N GLU A 228 -24.96 4.32 11.04
CA GLU A 228 -24.70 5.73 11.34
C GLU A 228 -23.29 5.92 11.93
N ILE A 229 -22.63 7.02 11.57
CA ILE A 229 -21.32 7.39 12.13
C ILE A 229 -21.57 8.01 13.50
N GLU A 230 -21.24 7.29 14.57
CA GLU A 230 -21.35 7.81 15.94
C GLU A 230 -20.02 8.45 16.37
N ASP A 231 -20.02 9.73 16.71
CA ASP A 231 -18.89 10.40 17.35
C ASP A 231 -18.86 10.01 18.84
N LYS A 232 -18.27 8.86 19.18
CA LYS A 232 -17.99 8.48 20.58
C LYS A 232 -16.71 9.17 21.06
N THR A 233 -16.74 10.50 21.14
CA THR A 233 -15.74 11.27 21.88
C THR A 233 -16.32 11.79 23.20
N LEU A 234 -15.48 11.84 24.25
CA LEU A 234 -15.66 12.56 25.51
C LEU A 234 -16.72 13.69 25.45
N ALA A 235 -17.90 13.43 26.02
CA ALA A 235 -18.53 14.44 26.86
C ALA A 235 -17.76 14.44 28.17
N GLU A 236 -17.29 15.61 28.62
CA GLU A 236 -16.55 15.77 29.87
C GLU A 236 -17.30 15.06 31.02
N GLY A 237 -16.72 13.98 31.58
CA GLY A 237 -17.18 13.40 32.85
C GLY A 237 -17.40 11.89 32.95
N GLN A 238 -17.04 11.05 31.96
CA GLN A 238 -17.15 9.58 32.12
C GLN A 238 -15.81 8.86 31.87
N ASN A 239 -15.26 8.26 32.93
CA ASN A 239 -14.11 7.36 32.89
C ASN A 239 -14.55 5.96 32.43
N ASP A 240 -14.52 5.70 31.13
CA ASP A 240 -14.56 4.36 30.56
C ASP A 240 -13.19 4.06 29.92
N ASP A 241 -12.50 3.03 30.44
CA ASP A 241 -11.15 2.56 30.02
C ASP A 241 -11.11 2.08 28.55
N THR A 242 -12.23 2.09 27.83
CA THR A 242 -12.37 1.65 26.43
C THR A 242 -12.33 2.78 25.38
N LEU A 243 -12.31 4.07 25.79
CA LEU A 243 -12.37 5.22 24.88
C LEU A 243 -10.97 5.70 24.41
N ARG A 244 -10.78 5.83 23.09
CA ARG A 244 -9.50 6.21 22.45
C ARG A 244 -9.31 7.74 22.41
N PRO A 245 -8.08 8.27 22.60
CA PRO A 245 -7.82 9.69 22.40
C PRO A 245 -8.07 10.12 20.94
N ARG A 246 -8.63 11.32 20.73
CA ARG A 246 -8.86 11.88 19.38
C ARG A 246 -7.55 11.93 18.57
N GLY A 247 -7.61 11.55 17.30
CA GLY A 247 -6.48 11.60 16.39
C GLY A 247 -5.40 10.53 16.58
N CYS A 248 -5.58 9.55 17.49
CA CYS A 248 -4.61 8.48 17.69
C CYS A 248 -4.82 7.29 16.73
N PHE A 249 -3.74 6.74 16.20
CA PHE A 249 -3.76 5.53 15.39
C PHE A 249 -4.00 4.28 16.27
N PRO A 250 -4.71 3.25 15.77
CA PRO A 250 -4.83 1.97 16.48
C PRO A 250 -3.45 1.38 16.75
N ARG A 251 -3.26 0.77 17.93
CA ARG A 251 -2.12 -0.10 18.17
C ARG A 251 -2.31 -1.37 17.32
N ILE A 252 -1.46 -1.52 16.32
CA ILE A 252 -1.41 -2.70 15.45
C ILE A 252 -0.14 -3.46 15.78
N SER A 253 -0.28 -4.74 16.10
CA SER A 253 0.81 -5.73 16.13
C SER A 253 0.39 -6.85 15.21
N ILE A 254 1.01 -6.98 14.05
CA ILE A 254 0.57 -7.96 13.05
C ILE A 254 0.64 -9.41 13.56
N MET A 255 1.47 -9.63 14.56
CA MET A 255 1.72 -10.93 15.19
C MET A 255 0.58 -11.39 16.10
N ASP A 256 -0.28 -10.46 16.51
CA ASP A 256 -1.49 -10.74 17.31
C ASP A 256 -2.59 -11.37 16.45
N TYR A 257 -2.48 -11.27 15.12
CA TYR A 257 -3.48 -11.75 14.17
C TYR A 257 -3.09 -13.10 13.57
N GLU A 258 -4.09 -13.93 13.31
CA GLU A 258 -3.92 -15.17 12.55
C GLU A 258 -4.40 -14.99 11.12
N ARG A 259 -3.66 -15.59 10.18
CA ARG A 259 -4.01 -15.57 8.75
C ARG A 259 -5.38 -16.20 8.49
N GLY A 260 -5.74 -17.24 9.24
CA GLY A 260 -6.95 -18.02 9.03
C GLY A 260 -6.83 -18.98 7.85
N LYS A 261 -7.90 -19.77 7.64
CA LYS A 261 -7.99 -20.75 6.55
C LYS A 261 -8.72 -20.15 5.36
N MET A 262 -8.37 -20.58 4.16
CA MET A 262 -8.98 -20.10 2.93
C MET A 262 -10.41 -20.62 2.79
N THR A 263 -11.34 -19.71 2.53
CA THR A 263 -12.79 -19.98 2.47
C THR A 263 -13.36 -19.78 1.06
N ARG A 264 -12.74 -18.89 0.28
CA ARG A 264 -13.10 -18.58 -1.11
C ARG A 264 -11.92 -17.96 -1.83
N ILE A 265 -11.87 -18.12 -3.15
CA ILE A 265 -10.99 -17.37 -4.05
C ILE A 265 -11.82 -16.56 -5.05
N ASP A 266 -11.51 -15.28 -5.18
CA ASP A 266 -12.05 -14.39 -6.21
C ASP A 266 -10.99 -14.11 -7.30
N ILE A 267 -11.42 -14.13 -8.57
CA ILE A 267 -10.60 -13.83 -9.74
C ILE A 267 -11.11 -12.55 -10.41
N THR A 268 -10.19 -11.65 -10.75
CA THR A 268 -10.43 -10.49 -11.60
C THR A 268 -9.67 -10.62 -12.91
N VAL A 269 -10.35 -10.43 -14.04
CA VAL A 269 -9.79 -10.48 -15.39
C VAL A 269 -10.10 -9.19 -16.14
N LEU A 270 -9.08 -8.41 -16.47
CA LEU A 270 -9.17 -7.26 -17.37
C LEU A 270 -8.41 -7.61 -18.64
N ALA A 271 -9.13 -7.80 -19.75
CA ALA A 271 -8.53 -8.23 -20.99
C ALA A 271 -9.37 -7.83 -22.21
N PRO A 272 -8.77 -7.72 -23.40
CA PRO A 272 -9.51 -7.35 -24.59
C PRO A 272 -10.38 -8.50 -25.10
N ASP A 273 -11.46 -8.17 -25.81
CA ASP A 273 -12.32 -9.15 -26.48
C ASP A 273 -11.90 -9.45 -27.93
N ASN A 274 -10.62 -9.25 -28.26
CA ASN A 274 -10.09 -9.66 -29.55
C ASN A 274 -10.17 -11.20 -29.68
N PRO A 275 -10.55 -11.75 -30.84
CA PRO A 275 -10.52 -13.19 -31.07
C PRO A 275 -9.10 -13.74 -30.94
N CYS A 276 -8.93 -14.88 -30.27
CA CYS A 276 -7.64 -15.58 -30.20
C CYS A 276 -7.74 -16.99 -30.80
N LEU A 277 -8.18 -17.99 -30.04
CA LEU A 277 -8.14 -19.39 -30.43
C LEU A 277 -9.55 -20.02 -30.41
N GLY A 278 -9.89 -20.71 -31.50
CA GLY A 278 -11.25 -21.22 -31.70
C GLY A 278 -12.29 -20.09 -31.75
N ALA A 279 -13.41 -20.28 -31.05
CA ALA A 279 -14.49 -19.30 -30.95
C ALA A 279 -14.38 -18.37 -29.72
N SER A 280 -13.24 -18.37 -29.02
CA SER A 280 -13.04 -17.59 -27.78
C SER A 280 -12.37 -16.24 -28.00
N THR A 281 -12.70 -15.27 -27.15
CA THR A 281 -11.95 -14.01 -27.03
C THR A 281 -10.74 -14.17 -26.10
N VAL A 282 -9.76 -13.26 -26.19
CA VAL A 282 -8.61 -13.22 -25.28
C VAL A 282 -9.03 -13.21 -23.80
N ARG A 283 -10.06 -12.44 -23.46
CA ARG A 283 -10.62 -12.40 -22.09
C ARG A 283 -11.23 -13.73 -21.66
N GLN A 284 -12.06 -14.35 -22.50
CA GLN A 284 -12.65 -15.66 -22.22
C GLN A 284 -11.58 -16.76 -22.08
N TYR A 285 -10.56 -16.72 -22.92
CA TYR A 285 -9.41 -17.61 -22.81
C TYR A 285 -8.67 -17.40 -21.47
N ALA A 286 -8.43 -16.14 -21.07
CA ALA A 286 -7.78 -15.83 -19.80
C ALA A 286 -8.60 -16.32 -18.59
N GLU A 287 -9.93 -16.10 -18.57
CA GLU A 287 -10.82 -16.62 -17.53
C GLU A 287 -10.68 -18.13 -17.35
N HIS A 288 -10.80 -18.87 -18.46
CA HIS A 288 -10.69 -20.32 -18.45
C HIS A 288 -9.27 -20.79 -18.05
N ALA A 289 -8.23 -20.15 -18.58
CA ALA A 289 -6.84 -20.50 -18.29
C ALA A 289 -6.49 -20.28 -16.81
N ILE A 290 -6.88 -19.14 -16.22
CA ILE A 290 -6.65 -18.87 -14.80
C ILE A 290 -7.37 -19.88 -13.94
N GLN A 291 -8.66 -20.12 -14.20
CA GLN A 291 -9.41 -21.11 -13.45
C GLN A 291 -8.80 -22.51 -13.55
N HIS A 292 -8.45 -22.95 -14.76
CA HIS A 292 -7.87 -24.27 -14.98
C HIS A 292 -6.53 -24.43 -14.26
N THR A 293 -5.58 -23.51 -14.48
CA THR A 293 -4.25 -23.56 -13.86
C THR A 293 -4.37 -23.44 -12.34
N LEU A 294 -5.20 -22.54 -11.82
CA LEU A 294 -5.41 -22.39 -10.39
C LEU A 294 -6.00 -23.65 -9.75
N ARG A 295 -7.04 -24.25 -10.36
CA ARG A 295 -7.62 -25.50 -9.85
C ARG A 295 -6.60 -26.65 -9.81
N HIS A 296 -5.71 -26.71 -10.80
CA HIS A 296 -4.63 -27.69 -10.81
C HIS A 296 -3.67 -27.49 -9.64
N GLU A 297 -3.18 -26.26 -9.44
CA GLU A 297 -2.23 -25.97 -8.36
C GLU A 297 -2.84 -26.12 -6.96
N LEU A 298 -4.12 -25.77 -6.77
CA LEU A 298 -4.77 -25.90 -5.46
C LEU A 298 -4.89 -27.34 -4.97
N LYS A 299 -4.96 -28.32 -5.88
CA LYS A 299 -5.04 -29.75 -5.53
C LYS A 299 -3.75 -30.30 -4.92
N SER A 300 -2.61 -29.67 -5.18
CA SER A 300 -1.30 -30.09 -4.63
C SER A 300 -0.95 -29.42 -3.31
N LEU A 301 -1.75 -28.45 -2.86
CA LEU A 301 -1.50 -27.73 -1.61
C LEU A 301 -1.90 -28.54 -0.37
N ASP A 302 -1.27 -28.23 0.76
CA ASP A 302 -1.62 -28.82 2.06
C ASP A 302 -3.10 -28.54 2.38
N PRO A 303 -3.95 -29.57 2.58
CA PRO A 303 -5.35 -29.40 2.93
C PRO A 303 -5.61 -28.53 4.18
N SER A 304 -4.62 -28.40 5.08
CA SER A 304 -4.74 -27.63 6.32
C SER A 304 -4.98 -26.13 6.10
N ILE A 305 -4.59 -25.59 4.94
CA ILE A 305 -4.76 -24.18 4.60
C ILE A 305 -6.20 -23.84 4.20
N PHE A 306 -7.04 -24.83 3.92
CA PHE A 306 -8.43 -24.65 3.51
C PHE A 306 -9.39 -24.87 4.66
N GLU A 307 -10.46 -24.10 4.70
CA GLU A 307 -11.52 -24.30 5.69
C GLU A 307 -12.32 -25.55 5.33
N THR A 308 -12.47 -26.47 6.28
CA THR A 308 -13.28 -27.68 6.10
C THR A 308 -14.75 -27.29 5.96
N HIS A 309 -15.29 -27.36 4.75
CA HIS A 309 -16.72 -27.19 4.53
C HIS A 309 -17.48 -28.38 5.16
N SER A 310 -18.29 -28.12 6.19
CA SER A 310 -19.35 -29.07 6.56
C SER A 310 -20.42 -29.04 5.47
N PRO A 311 -20.87 -30.18 4.93
CA PRO A 311 -21.87 -30.20 3.87
C PRO A 311 -23.19 -29.63 4.43
N ARG A 312 -23.50 -28.36 4.11
CA ARG A 312 -24.80 -27.76 4.38
C ARG A 312 -25.68 -27.96 3.16
N HIS A 313 -26.74 -28.75 3.33
CA HIS A 313 -27.85 -29.01 2.40
C HIS A 313 -27.46 -29.32 0.95
N HIS A 314 -27.44 -30.61 0.63
CA HIS A 314 -27.42 -31.15 -0.73
C HIS A 314 -28.48 -30.47 -1.61
N ASP A 315 -28.05 -29.68 -2.59
CA ASP A 315 -28.82 -29.34 -3.78
C ASP A 315 -28.44 -30.35 -4.89
N PRO A 316 -29.34 -31.25 -5.32
CA PRO A 316 -29.01 -32.32 -6.27
C PRO A 316 -28.67 -31.85 -7.69
N LEU A 317 -28.73 -30.53 -7.98
CA LEU A 317 -28.58 -29.97 -9.32
C LEU A 317 -27.21 -29.33 -9.59
N SER A 318 -26.32 -29.19 -8.60
CA SER A 318 -24.97 -28.60 -8.79
C SER A 318 -23.88 -29.63 -9.14
N ASP A 319 -24.25 -30.90 -9.28
CA ASP A 319 -23.35 -32.04 -9.10
C ASP A 319 -22.53 -32.46 -10.33
N THR A 320 -22.22 -31.55 -11.27
CA THR A 320 -21.51 -31.94 -12.50
C THR A 320 -20.06 -31.48 -12.66
N LEU A 321 -19.51 -30.54 -11.88
CA LEU A 321 -18.10 -30.11 -12.08
C LEU A 321 -17.35 -29.60 -10.82
N GLU A 322 -18.00 -29.43 -9.65
CA GLU A 322 -17.41 -28.76 -8.47
C GLU A 322 -16.99 -29.69 -7.30
N GLY A 323 -17.31 -30.98 -7.35
CA GLY A 323 -17.22 -31.89 -6.19
C GLY A 323 -15.83 -32.18 -5.59
N ASP A 324 -14.73 -31.81 -6.25
CA ASP A 324 -13.35 -32.16 -5.87
C ASP A 324 -12.45 -30.95 -5.54
N LEU A 325 -13.01 -29.75 -5.46
CA LEU A 325 -12.23 -28.53 -5.18
C LEU A 325 -12.12 -28.27 -3.67
N PRO A 326 -10.91 -28.01 -3.14
CA PRO A 326 -10.73 -27.74 -1.71
C PRO A 326 -11.32 -26.38 -1.29
N VAL A 327 -11.67 -25.50 -2.24
CA VAL A 327 -12.22 -24.17 -1.99
C VAL A 327 -13.02 -23.65 -3.19
N LEU A 328 -14.05 -22.84 -2.94
CA LEU A 328 -14.85 -22.18 -3.97
C LEU A 328 -14.02 -21.15 -4.74
N ILE A 329 -14.08 -21.19 -6.08
CA ILE A 329 -13.42 -20.23 -6.98
C ILE A 329 -14.47 -19.49 -7.79
N HIS A 330 -14.47 -18.16 -7.71
CA HIS A 330 -15.45 -17.30 -8.36
C HIS A 330 -14.76 -16.25 -9.25
N ILE A 331 -15.30 -16.00 -10.44
CA ILE A 331 -14.87 -14.85 -11.26
C ILE A 331 -15.63 -13.63 -10.76
N HIS A 332 -14.98 -12.87 -9.89
CA HIS A 332 -15.55 -11.67 -9.26
C HIS A 332 -15.76 -10.54 -10.26
N THR A 333 -14.75 -10.30 -11.11
CA THR A 333 -14.79 -9.25 -12.12
C THR A 333 -14.23 -9.78 -13.42
N SER A 334 -14.97 -9.62 -14.51
CA SER A 334 -14.42 -9.77 -15.86
C SER A 334 -14.82 -8.57 -16.70
N GLU A 335 -13.84 -7.78 -17.10
CA GLU A 335 -14.05 -6.51 -17.80
C GLU A 335 -13.28 -6.49 -19.11
N ARG A 336 -13.98 -6.09 -20.18
CA ARG A 336 -13.38 -5.85 -21.49
C ARG A 336 -12.47 -4.63 -21.43
N THR A 337 -11.21 -4.81 -21.82
CA THR A 337 -10.31 -3.71 -22.16
C THR A 337 -10.31 -3.44 -23.66
N TYR A 338 -9.85 -2.26 -24.05
CA TYR A 338 -9.92 -1.78 -25.44
C TYR A 338 -8.56 -1.76 -26.15
N HIS A 339 -7.53 -2.32 -25.51
CA HIS A 339 -6.18 -2.35 -26.06
C HIS A 339 -5.48 -3.66 -25.71
N ARG A 340 -4.77 -4.24 -26.68
CA ARG A 340 -4.09 -5.55 -26.56
C ARG A 340 -3.07 -5.67 -25.42
N SER A 341 -2.58 -4.54 -24.92
CA SER A 341 -1.60 -4.47 -23.83
C SER A 341 -2.23 -4.12 -22.48
N HIS A 342 -3.54 -3.89 -22.44
CA HIS A 342 -4.29 -3.65 -21.20
C HIS A 342 -4.79 -5.01 -20.70
N LEU A 343 -3.85 -5.77 -20.14
CA LEU A 343 -4.07 -7.08 -19.56
C LEU A 343 -3.69 -7.02 -18.09
N TYR A 344 -4.63 -7.37 -17.21
CA TYR A 344 -4.42 -7.40 -15.76
C TYR A 344 -5.25 -8.52 -15.14
N PHE A 345 -4.60 -9.32 -14.30
CA PHE A 345 -5.23 -10.39 -13.55
C PHE A 345 -4.96 -10.21 -12.05
N LEU A 346 -5.93 -10.56 -11.22
CA LEU A 346 -5.80 -10.57 -9.77
C LEU A 346 -6.52 -11.79 -9.21
N ILE A 347 -5.87 -12.48 -8.28
CA ILE A 347 -6.44 -13.59 -7.52
C ILE A 347 -6.43 -13.18 -6.04
N VAL A 348 -7.55 -13.32 -5.35
CA VAL A 348 -7.73 -12.95 -3.95
C VAL A 348 -8.28 -14.13 -3.16
N ALA A 349 -7.51 -14.60 -2.17
CA ALA A 349 -8.01 -15.52 -1.15
C ALA A 349 -8.71 -14.77 -0.02
N HIS A 350 -9.89 -15.23 0.35
CA HIS A 350 -10.62 -14.81 1.54
C HIS A 350 -10.37 -15.81 2.66
N THR A 351 -10.03 -15.33 3.85
CA THR A 351 -9.74 -16.20 4.99
C THR A 351 -10.83 -16.18 6.07
N SER A 352 -10.89 -17.22 6.89
CA SER A 352 -11.86 -17.37 7.98
C SER A 352 -11.73 -16.30 9.08
N THR A 353 -10.59 -15.60 9.16
CA THR A 353 -10.37 -14.47 10.06
C THR A 353 -10.75 -13.12 9.45
N GLY A 354 -11.24 -13.13 8.20
CA GLY A 354 -11.67 -11.96 7.43
C GLY A 354 -10.54 -11.22 6.71
N PHE A 355 -9.29 -11.68 6.84
CA PHE A 355 -8.18 -11.14 6.06
C PHE A 355 -8.26 -11.60 4.60
N ARG A 356 -7.61 -10.83 3.73
CA ARG A 356 -7.54 -11.09 2.30
C ARG A 356 -6.09 -11.10 1.84
N ILE A 357 -5.77 -12.04 0.96
CA ILE A 357 -4.43 -12.26 0.43
C ILE A 357 -4.53 -12.16 -1.08
N GLY A 358 -3.89 -11.15 -1.67
CA GLY A 358 -3.96 -10.89 -3.10
C GLY A 358 -2.62 -11.09 -3.80
N HIS A 359 -2.68 -11.59 -5.04
CA HIS A 359 -1.56 -11.50 -5.98
C HIS A 359 -2.05 -11.15 -7.38
N ASN A 360 -1.33 -10.26 -8.06
CA ASN A 360 -1.72 -9.77 -9.38
C ASN A 360 -0.62 -9.89 -10.42
N ALA A 361 -1.02 -9.95 -11.69
CA ALA A 361 -0.12 -9.83 -12.82
C ALA A 361 -0.61 -8.73 -13.77
N LEU A 362 0.30 -7.84 -14.17
CA LEU A 362 0.04 -6.75 -15.12
C LEU A 362 0.98 -6.89 -16.32
N PHE A 363 0.42 -6.86 -17.52
CA PHE A 363 1.23 -6.94 -18.74
C PHE A 363 2.23 -5.78 -18.84
N GLY A 364 3.50 -6.13 -19.06
CA GLY A 364 4.62 -5.19 -19.14
C GLY A 364 5.23 -4.79 -17.79
N SER A 365 4.81 -5.39 -16.67
CA SER A 365 5.41 -5.14 -15.35
C SER A 365 6.77 -5.84 -15.19
N TYR A 366 6.91 -7.08 -15.65
CA TYR A 366 8.14 -7.88 -15.52
C TYR A 366 9.01 -7.77 -16.79
N GLY A 367 9.75 -6.67 -16.90
CA GLY A 367 10.64 -6.39 -18.03
C GLY A 367 12.02 -7.08 -17.98
N GLY A 368 12.25 -8.02 -17.05
CA GLY A 368 13.54 -8.69 -16.85
C GLY A 368 13.76 -9.92 -17.72
N ASP A 369 12.73 -10.71 -17.98
CA ASP A 369 12.83 -12.02 -18.67
C ASP A 369 11.90 -12.13 -19.88
N GLN A 370 11.87 -11.09 -20.72
CA GLN A 370 11.49 -11.37 -22.11
C GLN A 370 12.69 -12.02 -22.81
N PRO A 371 12.55 -13.21 -23.43
CA PRO A 371 13.61 -13.72 -24.30
C PRO A 371 13.92 -12.62 -25.31
N LYS A 372 15.17 -12.14 -25.29
CA LYS A 372 15.68 -11.14 -26.23
C LYS A 372 15.21 -11.57 -27.61
N ARG A 373 14.29 -10.81 -28.22
CA ARG A 373 13.91 -11.04 -29.62
C ARG A 373 15.20 -11.06 -30.42
N ALA A 374 15.59 -12.24 -30.90
CA ALA A 374 16.73 -12.39 -31.79
C ALA A 374 16.59 -11.36 -32.90
N LYS A 375 17.65 -10.58 -33.16
CA LYS A 375 17.70 -9.61 -34.24
C LYS A 375 17.53 -10.35 -35.57
N HIS A 376 16.31 -10.62 -35.99
CA HIS A 376 16.05 -11.15 -37.32
C HIS A 376 16.21 -10.01 -38.33
N HIS A 377 17.22 -10.17 -39.18
CA HIS A 377 17.45 -9.38 -40.37
C HIS A 377 16.13 -9.11 -41.12
N LYS A 378 15.94 -7.84 -41.50
CA LYS A 378 14.87 -7.38 -42.40
C LYS A 378 14.85 -8.24 -43.67
N LYS A 379 13.89 -9.16 -43.79
CA LYS A 379 13.36 -9.61 -45.08
C LYS A 379 11.95 -9.07 -45.25
N ARG A 380 11.67 -8.58 -46.47
CA ARG A 380 10.46 -7.85 -46.90
C ARG A 380 9.19 -8.63 -46.53
N LYS A 381 8.21 -7.96 -45.91
CA LYS A 381 6.93 -8.56 -45.46
C LYS A 381 5.91 -8.58 -46.59
N GLY A 382 5.45 -9.78 -46.95
CA GLY A 382 4.14 -10.01 -47.56
C GLY A 382 3.00 -9.88 -46.53
N PRO A 383 1.74 -10.17 -46.90
CA PRO A 383 0.58 -9.97 -46.03
C PRO A 383 0.75 -10.76 -44.72
N LYS A 384 0.59 -10.11 -43.56
CA LYS A 384 0.70 -10.77 -42.25
C LYS A 384 -0.53 -11.65 -42.02
N ASP A 385 -0.29 -12.94 -41.84
CA ASP A 385 -1.31 -13.95 -41.57
C ASP A 385 -1.97 -13.74 -40.19
N LYS A 386 -3.30 -13.80 -40.11
CA LYS A 386 -4.08 -13.55 -38.88
C LYS A 386 -3.87 -14.66 -37.83
N SER A 387 -3.63 -15.90 -38.27
CA SER A 387 -3.41 -17.07 -37.41
C SER A 387 -2.14 -16.96 -36.55
N ARG A 388 -1.13 -16.26 -37.06
CA ARG A 388 0.16 -16.11 -36.38
C ARG A 388 0.10 -15.08 -35.24
N ASN A 389 -0.76 -14.07 -35.36
CA ASN A 389 -0.96 -13.09 -34.28
C ASN A 389 -1.79 -13.68 -33.14
N SER A 390 -2.79 -14.51 -33.41
CA SER A 390 -3.62 -15.10 -32.35
C SER A 390 -2.85 -16.09 -31.47
N GLN A 391 -1.92 -16.85 -32.05
CA GLN A 391 -1.07 -17.76 -31.29
C GLN A 391 -0.04 -17.03 -30.42
N ASP A 392 0.46 -15.87 -30.88
CA ASP A 392 1.30 -14.98 -30.08
C ASP A 392 0.50 -14.38 -28.89
N ASP A 393 -0.76 -13.97 -29.10
CA ASP A 393 -1.62 -13.42 -28.04
C ASP A 393 -1.93 -14.46 -26.96
N VAL A 394 -2.20 -15.71 -27.34
CA VAL A 394 -2.41 -16.84 -26.41
C VAL A 394 -1.18 -17.08 -25.54
N ALA A 395 0.01 -17.13 -26.13
CA ALA A 395 1.25 -17.35 -25.38
C ALA A 395 1.53 -16.22 -24.37
N VAL A 396 1.26 -14.97 -24.76
CA VAL A 396 1.39 -13.80 -23.87
C VAL A 396 0.41 -13.90 -22.70
N VAL A 397 -0.85 -14.25 -22.97
CA VAL A 397 -1.88 -14.38 -21.93
C VAL A 397 -1.54 -15.54 -21.00
N GLN A 398 -1.19 -16.71 -21.52
CA GLN A 398 -0.83 -17.87 -20.72
C GLN A 398 0.36 -17.57 -19.80
N ASN A 399 1.40 -16.91 -20.30
CA ASN A 399 2.53 -16.51 -19.47
C ASN A 399 2.11 -15.58 -18.32
N LEU A 400 1.21 -14.62 -18.59
CA LEU A 400 0.68 -13.73 -17.56
C LEU A 400 -0.23 -14.47 -16.55
N VAL A 401 -0.98 -15.48 -17.01
CA VAL A 401 -1.75 -16.39 -16.14
C VAL A 401 -0.81 -17.16 -15.22
N ASP A 402 0.25 -17.76 -15.76
CA ASP A 402 1.21 -18.55 -15.00
C ASP A 402 1.89 -17.68 -13.94
N GLN A 403 2.31 -16.46 -14.29
CA GLN A 403 2.85 -15.50 -13.32
C GLN A 403 1.86 -15.19 -12.20
N CYS A 404 0.59 -14.93 -12.54
CA CYS A 404 -0.42 -14.57 -11.55
C CYS A 404 -0.73 -15.73 -10.60
N VAL A 405 -0.92 -16.94 -11.15
CA VAL A 405 -1.25 -18.13 -10.36
C VAL A 405 -0.07 -18.54 -9.51
N GLN A 406 1.14 -18.65 -10.07
CA GLN A 406 2.33 -19.06 -9.31
C GLN A 406 2.66 -18.06 -8.21
N GLY A 407 2.59 -16.75 -8.48
CA GLY A 407 2.77 -15.73 -7.45
C GLY A 407 1.70 -15.77 -6.35
N PHE A 408 0.45 -16.10 -6.70
CA PHE A 408 -0.60 -16.33 -5.71
C PHE A 408 -0.33 -17.57 -4.85
N ILE A 409 0.01 -18.71 -5.48
CA ILE A 409 0.34 -19.96 -4.79
C ILE A 409 1.50 -19.74 -3.84
N GLN A 410 2.53 -19.02 -4.28
CA GLN A 410 3.67 -18.62 -3.47
C GLN A 410 3.24 -17.81 -2.24
N GLU A 411 2.36 -16.84 -2.44
CA GLU A 411 1.85 -15.97 -1.39
C GLU A 411 1.04 -16.75 -0.33
N VAL A 412 0.27 -17.78 -0.72
CA VAL A 412 -0.55 -18.56 0.24
C VAL A 412 0.20 -19.75 0.86
N THR A 413 1.20 -20.31 0.16
CA THR A 413 2.01 -21.44 0.65
C THR A 413 3.23 -21.01 1.46
N ASN A 414 3.56 -19.72 1.45
CA ASN A 414 4.70 -19.16 2.18
C ASN A 414 6.07 -19.61 1.65
N GLN A 415 6.22 -19.91 0.36
CA GLN A 415 7.53 -20.20 -0.23
C GLN A 415 8.21 -18.89 -0.69
N ASN A 416 9.34 -18.46 -0.13
CA ASN A 416 10.07 -17.29 -0.66
C ASN A 416 11.08 -17.78 -1.73
N PRO A 417 11.11 -17.22 -2.97
CA PRO A 417 12.03 -17.73 -4.01
C PRO A 417 13.49 -17.33 -3.75
N ASP A 418 13.76 -16.33 -2.90
CA ASP A 418 15.10 -15.93 -2.46
C ASP A 418 15.61 -16.74 -1.26
N MET A 419 14.85 -17.74 -0.78
CA MET A 419 15.33 -18.68 0.24
C MET A 419 16.47 -19.53 -0.33
N ARG A 420 17.71 -19.21 0.07
CA ARG A 420 18.83 -20.16 -0.07
C ARG A 420 18.55 -21.34 0.84
N THR A 421 18.51 -22.54 0.27
CA THR A 421 18.28 -23.83 0.94
C THR A 421 19.34 -24.23 1.98
N ASP A 422 20.35 -23.39 2.21
CA ASP A 422 21.55 -23.75 2.96
C ASP A 422 21.54 -23.28 4.43
N GLN A 423 20.44 -22.72 4.93
CA GLN A 423 20.30 -22.37 6.35
C GLN A 423 19.45 -23.43 7.08
N ALA A 424 20.11 -24.16 7.98
CA ALA A 424 19.52 -25.21 8.80
C ALA A 424 18.30 -24.71 9.62
N PRO A 425 17.30 -25.58 9.89
CA PRO A 425 16.11 -25.23 10.66
C PRO A 425 16.41 -25.31 12.17
N ASP A 426 17.29 -24.44 12.67
CA ASP A 426 17.69 -24.41 14.09
C ASP A 426 17.37 -23.09 14.81
N SER A 427 16.33 -22.38 14.36
CA SER A 427 15.77 -21.25 15.11
C SER A 427 14.25 -21.37 15.15
N GLU A 428 13.65 -21.01 16.29
CA GLU A 428 12.20 -20.91 16.48
C GLU A 428 11.58 -20.24 15.25
N ILE A 429 10.75 -20.98 14.50
CA ILE A 429 10.21 -20.50 13.23
C ILE A 429 9.29 -19.31 13.57
N GLY A 430 9.78 -18.10 13.36
CA GLY A 430 9.02 -16.87 13.52
C GLY A 430 7.70 -16.96 12.76
N LYS A 431 6.64 -16.39 13.32
CA LYS A 431 5.30 -16.48 12.72
C LYS A 431 5.24 -15.49 11.52
N ARG A 432 4.68 -15.92 10.40
CA ARG A 432 4.46 -15.04 9.24
C ARG A 432 3.27 -14.11 9.51
N ALA A 433 3.32 -12.88 8.98
CA ALA A 433 2.18 -11.96 9.00
C ALA A 433 0.91 -12.60 8.41
N CYS A 434 -0.26 -12.13 8.84
CA CYS A 434 -1.55 -12.55 8.28
C CYS A 434 -1.89 -11.93 6.91
N LEU A 435 -0.98 -11.13 6.34
CA LEU A 435 -1.15 -10.33 5.13
C LEU A 435 -0.30 -10.83 3.98
N ASP A 436 -0.62 -10.41 2.75
CA ASP A 436 0.31 -10.50 1.63
C ASP A 436 1.42 -9.47 1.71
N MET A 437 2.47 -9.65 0.91
CA MET A 437 3.65 -8.79 0.91
C MET A 437 3.33 -7.30 0.62
N TYR A 438 2.40 -7.01 -0.28
CA TYR A 438 2.07 -5.64 -0.67
C TYR A 438 1.30 -4.90 0.44
N MET A 439 0.50 -5.62 1.22
CA MET A 439 -0.10 -5.05 2.43
C MET A 439 0.89 -4.92 3.57
N ARG A 440 1.79 -5.89 3.75
CA ARG A 440 2.81 -5.83 4.81
C ARG A 440 3.64 -4.54 4.71
N ASP A 441 4.05 -4.17 3.49
CA ASP A 441 4.81 -2.95 3.18
C ASP A 441 4.15 -1.66 3.70
N GLN A 442 2.82 -1.63 3.73
CA GLN A 442 2.03 -0.46 4.13
C GLN A 442 1.76 -0.45 5.62
N ILE A 443 1.50 -1.61 6.21
CA ILE A 443 1.12 -1.73 7.61
C ILE A 443 2.26 -1.39 8.57
N VAL A 444 3.52 -1.55 8.16
CA VAL A 444 4.69 -1.09 8.93
C VAL A 444 4.51 0.35 9.43
N VAL A 445 4.06 1.26 8.56
CA VAL A 445 3.91 2.68 8.91
C VAL A 445 2.82 2.86 9.97
N PHE A 446 1.72 2.11 9.87
CA PHE A 446 0.63 2.17 10.84
C PHE A 446 0.97 1.49 12.17
N GLU A 447 1.77 0.42 12.18
CA GLU A 447 2.32 -0.17 13.40
C GLU A 447 3.15 0.86 14.17
N ALA A 448 4.05 1.55 13.46
CA ALA A 448 4.91 2.58 14.05
C ALA A 448 4.10 3.79 14.57
N LEU A 449 3.11 4.26 13.80
CA LEU A 449 2.21 5.35 14.22
C LEU A 449 1.32 4.97 15.42
N GLY A 450 0.87 3.72 15.49
CA GLY A 450 0.10 3.20 16.62
C GLY A 450 0.93 3.14 17.91
N GLN A 451 2.22 2.81 17.81
CA GLN A 451 3.14 2.82 18.96
C GLN A 451 3.33 4.22 19.54
N LEU A 452 3.38 5.28 18.70
CA LEU A 452 3.47 6.67 19.17
C LEU A 452 2.29 7.11 20.05
N CYS A 453 1.13 6.46 19.90
CA CYS A 453 -0.08 6.80 20.66
C CYS A 453 -0.23 6.02 21.98
N GLY A 454 0.57 4.96 22.19
CA GLY A 454 0.24 3.88 23.13
C GLY A 454 0.96 3.86 24.49
N GLU A 455 1.76 4.88 24.86
CA GLU A 455 2.64 4.79 26.04
C GLU A 455 1.93 4.83 27.41
N ASN A 456 0.64 5.19 27.49
CA ASN A 456 -0.13 5.17 28.75
C ASN A 456 -0.94 3.89 28.98
N MET A 457 -0.99 2.95 28.02
CA MET A 457 -1.67 1.67 28.20
C MET A 457 -0.67 0.64 28.74
N LYS A 458 -0.63 0.45 30.06
CA LYS A 458 0.16 -0.61 30.71
C LYS A 458 -0.09 -1.93 29.98
N LYS A 459 0.99 -2.65 29.62
CA LYS A 459 0.90 -4.06 29.19
C LYS A 459 -0.02 -4.80 30.17
N LYS A 460 -1.04 -5.50 29.66
CA LYS A 460 -1.83 -6.39 30.52
C LYS A 460 -0.87 -7.45 31.11
N PRO A 461 -0.92 -7.73 32.42
CA PRO A 461 -0.11 -8.80 33.01
C PRO A 461 -0.50 -10.12 32.32
N GLY A 462 0.45 -10.75 31.60
CA GLY A 462 0.22 -11.99 30.83
C GLY A 462 0.51 -11.91 29.33
N GLU A 463 0.92 -10.76 28.78
CA GLU A 463 1.52 -10.69 27.43
C GLU A 463 2.85 -11.47 27.43
N HIS A 464 2.78 -12.75 27.05
CA HIS A 464 3.95 -13.59 26.75
C HIS A 464 4.84 -12.93 25.68
N ASP A 465 6.14 -13.26 25.71
CA ASP A 465 7.16 -12.82 24.74
C ASP A 465 6.56 -12.66 23.33
N SER A 466 6.72 -11.47 22.76
CA SER A 466 6.21 -11.14 21.43
C SER A 466 6.74 -12.15 20.44
N LYS A 467 5.86 -12.98 19.86
CA LYS A 467 6.22 -13.82 18.71
C LYS A 467 6.85 -12.91 17.66
N MET A 468 8.14 -13.06 17.40
CA MET A 468 8.83 -12.23 16.40
C MET A 468 8.35 -12.64 15.00
N GLU A 469 8.13 -11.63 14.16
CA GLU A 469 7.87 -11.86 12.74
C GLU A 469 9.12 -12.44 12.09
N ASP A 470 8.96 -13.43 11.23
CA ASP A 470 10.08 -13.97 10.48
C ASP A 470 10.53 -13.00 9.38
N GLU A 471 11.67 -12.32 9.63
CA GLU A 471 12.24 -11.30 8.76
C GLU A 471 12.60 -11.81 7.35
N ARG A 472 12.70 -13.14 7.16
CA ARG A 472 12.92 -13.74 5.84
C ARG A 472 11.78 -13.48 4.87
N TYR A 473 10.59 -13.12 5.35
CA TYR A 473 9.45 -12.75 4.51
C TYR A 473 9.36 -11.25 4.21
N TRP A 474 10.27 -10.43 4.76
CA TRP A 474 10.28 -9.01 4.48
C TRP A 474 10.84 -8.73 3.08
N THR A 475 10.00 -8.10 2.27
CA THR A 475 10.45 -7.49 1.02
C THR A 475 11.42 -6.35 1.30
N LEU A 476 12.12 -5.91 0.27
CA LEU A 476 12.95 -4.71 0.37
C LEU A 476 12.12 -3.44 0.64
N HIS A 477 10.84 -3.44 0.22
CA HIS A 477 9.87 -2.37 0.49
C HIS A 477 9.54 -2.33 1.99
N THR A 478 9.23 -3.47 2.62
CA THR A 478 8.99 -3.60 4.07
C THR A 478 10.20 -3.10 4.86
N LYS A 479 11.41 -3.56 4.52
CA LYS A 479 12.66 -3.12 5.17
C LYS A 479 12.88 -1.62 5.04
N THR A 480 12.58 -1.06 3.86
CA THR A 480 12.68 0.39 3.63
C THR A 480 11.68 1.16 4.48
N ALA A 481 10.43 0.70 4.59
CA ALA A 481 9.43 1.33 5.43
C ALA A 481 9.85 1.33 6.91
N GLN A 482 10.34 0.21 7.41
CA GLN A 482 10.81 0.09 8.80
C GLN A 482 11.97 1.03 9.08
N TRP A 483 12.96 1.05 8.18
CA TRP A 483 14.11 1.94 8.29
C TRP A 483 13.69 3.42 8.30
N VAL A 484 12.79 3.85 7.42
CA VAL A 484 12.31 5.23 7.42
C VAL A 484 11.54 5.54 8.72
N CYS A 485 10.70 4.63 9.20
CA CYS A 485 9.99 4.82 10.45
C CYS A 485 10.96 4.98 11.63
N SER A 486 12.01 4.16 11.73
CA SER A 486 12.98 4.31 12.82
C SER A 486 13.77 5.62 12.71
N GLN A 487 14.17 6.02 11.51
CA GLN A 487 14.85 7.32 11.33
C GLN A 487 13.96 8.51 11.70
N MET A 488 12.67 8.44 11.38
CA MET A 488 11.73 9.54 11.57
C MET A 488 11.14 9.61 12.97
N LEU A 489 10.99 8.48 13.66
CA LEU A 489 10.18 8.38 14.87
C LEU A 489 10.98 8.08 16.13
N ASP A 490 12.09 7.33 16.01
CA ASP A 490 12.90 6.96 17.17
C ASP A 490 13.87 8.08 17.59
N ASP A 491 14.38 7.90 18.81
CA ASP A 491 15.36 8.76 19.44
C ASP A 491 16.68 8.63 18.67
N GLN A 492 17.04 9.69 17.97
CA GLN A 492 18.36 9.80 17.38
C GLN A 492 19.33 10.21 18.49
N THR A 493 19.81 9.25 19.29
CA THR A 493 20.86 9.49 20.29
C THR A 493 22.10 10.10 19.66
#